data_AF-A0A2P8QIG1-F1
#
_entry.id   AF-A0A2P8QIG1-F1
#
_cell.length_a   1.000
_cell.length_b   1.000
_cell.length_c   1.000
_cell.angle_alpha   90.00
_cell.angle_beta   90.00
_cell.angle_gamma   90.00
#
_symmetry.space_group_name_H-M   'P 1'
#
loop_
_entity.id
_entity.type
_entity.pdbx_description
1 polymer ?
#
loop_
_entity_poly.entity_id
_entity_poly.type
_entity_poly.pdbx_seq_one_letter_code
_entity_poly.pdbx_strand_id
1 'polypeptide(L)'
;MREPFNCLVCGKRVEPSSVHPACRRTCGTSICQAAYYKQCSTQTEQFRQRNRIKQLQLQGVDMVTCAVCNQAFEMIHHNHLKTHGLTVKEYKNIYPNLPTLNSRMKQTRGQGALTRSHYLNYVGKDPERELYEFLTGALLGDGCLEKTISKRNARYAEGGSNQKYLEWKYKFLSQYFSCSFNERLSSPHTKTGQRYQGWWLRTKVHPVLTEIHSLWYDGKKILPQSFISEYLTEFALAIWFYDDGCSTGGLRFYTFAFSDDEVGFLAALLESRFGLHGNILKNQNNQPFLNLNAASKRRFRKIAYKFSLPGMEYKLNF
;
A
#
# COMPACT_ATOMS: atom_id res chain seq x y z
N MET A 1 -37.39 46.23 -35.52
CA MET A 1 -36.59 46.56 -34.30
C MET A 1 -36.73 45.40 -33.32
N ARG A 2 -35.70 45.07 -32.54
CA ARG A 2 -35.83 44.06 -31.49
C ARG A 2 -36.64 44.65 -30.34
N GLU A 3 -37.52 43.86 -29.74
CA GLU A 3 -38.30 44.29 -28.58
C GLU A 3 -37.43 44.29 -27.30
N PRO A 4 -37.70 45.19 -26.34
CA PRO A 4 -37.08 45.15 -25.03
C PRO A 4 -37.31 43.81 -24.33
N PHE A 5 -36.30 43.31 -23.64
CA PHE A 5 -36.36 42.02 -22.94
C PHE A 5 -35.83 42.14 -21.52
N ASN A 6 -36.24 41.23 -20.64
CA ASN A 6 -35.69 41.15 -19.28
C ASN A 6 -34.47 40.22 -19.27
N CYS A 7 -33.39 40.64 -18.62
CA CYS A 7 -32.21 39.81 -18.39
C CYS A 7 -32.61 38.53 -17.66
N LEU A 8 -32.29 37.36 -18.22
CA LEU A 8 -32.65 36.07 -17.63
C LEU A 8 -31.90 35.74 -16.32
N VAL A 9 -30.91 36.56 -15.94
CA VAL A 9 -30.13 36.38 -14.71
C VAL A 9 -30.53 37.37 -13.63
N CYS A 10 -30.58 38.67 -13.94
CA CYS A 10 -30.87 39.71 -12.93
C CYS A 10 -32.24 40.37 -13.06
N GLY A 11 -33.06 40.00 -14.05
CA GLY A 11 -34.41 40.53 -14.25
C GLY A 11 -34.49 41.96 -14.80
N LYS A 12 -33.37 42.68 -14.89
CA LYS A 12 -33.32 44.06 -15.42
C LYS A 12 -33.88 44.11 -16.85
N ARG A 13 -34.76 45.09 -17.13
CA ARG A 13 -35.23 45.40 -18.48
C ARG A 13 -34.09 45.99 -19.32
N VAL A 14 -33.89 45.43 -20.51
CA VAL A 14 -32.77 45.74 -21.41
C VAL A 14 -33.33 46.24 -22.73
N GLU A 15 -32.94 47.46 -23.10
CA GLU A 15 -33.19 47.99 -24.44
C GLU A 15 -32.18 47.38 -25.42
N PRO A 16 -32.59 46.77 -26.56
CA PRO A 16 -31.67 46.01 -27.41
C PRO A 16 -30.55 46.84 -28.06
N SER A 17 -30.72 48.16 -28.15
CA SER A 17 -29.70 49.12 -28.58
C SER A 17 -28.60 49.35 -27.54
N SER A 18 -28.87 49.03 -26.26
CA SER A 18 -27.97 49.30 -25.12
C SER A 18 -26.98 48.17 -24.81
N VAL A 19 -27.04 47.04 -25.53
CA VAL A 19 -26.18 45.87 -25.31
C VAL A 19 -25.65 45.30 -26.62
N HIS A 20 -24.50 44.62 -26.57
CA HIS A 20 -23.90 44.00 -27.74
C HIS A 20 -24.88 43.00 -28.41
N PRO A 21 -24.99 42.93 -29.75
CA PRO A 21 -25.97 42.08 -30.45
C PRO A 21 -25.93 40.58 -30.15
N ALA A 22 -24.81 40.09 -29.59
CA ALA A 22 -24.63 38.72 -29.11
C ALA A 22 -25.32 38.45 -27.75
N CYS A 23 -25.55 39.48 -26.94
CA CYS A 23 -26.07 39.40 -25.57
C CYS A 23 -27.61 39.39 -25.54
N ARG A 24 -28.24 38.55 -26.36
CA ARG A 24 -29.69 38.58 -26.62
C ARG A 24 -30.60 38.17 -25.45
N ARG A 25 -30.00 37.71 -24.34
CA ARG A 25 -30.71 37.10 -23.20
C ARG A 25 -30.21 37.59 -21.84
N THR A 26 -29.23 38.50 -21.83
CA THR A 26 -28.65 39.06 -20.59
C THR A 26 -28.47 40.58 -20.73
N CYS A 27 -28.29 41.27 -19.61
CA CYS A 27 -28.05 42.73 -19.58
C CYS A 27 -26.64 43.15 -20.05
N GLY A 28 -25.87 42.25 -20.65
CA GLY A 28 -24.53 42.56 -21.17
C GLY A 28 -23.42 42.65 -20.11
N THR A 29 -23.74 42.69 -18.80
CA THR A 29 -22.70 42.65 -17.76
C THR A 29 -21.93 41.33 -17.78
N SER A 30 -20.62 41.38 -17.53
CA SER A 30 -19.76 40.19 -17.48
C SER A 30 -20.28 39.14 -16.50
N ILE A 31 -20.81 39.56 -15.35
CA ILE A 31 -21.41 38.70 -14.32
C ILE A 31 -22.64 37.96 -14.87
N CYS A 32 -23.60 38.68 -15.46
CA CYS A 32 -24.82 38.05 -15.97
C CYS A 32 -24.54 37.17 -17.19
N GLN A 33 -23.62 37.56 -18.06
CA GLN A 33 -23.19 36.73 -19.18
C GLN A 33 -22.58 35.42 -18.69
N ALA A 34 -21.60 35.48 -17.78
CA ALA A 34 -20.95 34.29 -17.24
C ALA A 34 -21.94 33.34 -16.55
N ALA A 35 -22.85 33.88 -15.75
CA ALA A 35 -23.90 33.10 -15.09
C ALA A 35 -24.84 32.42 -16.10
N TYR A 36 -25.28 33.15 -17.12
CA TYR A 36 -26.14 32.63 -18.18
C TYR A 36 -25.47 31.52 -19.00
N TYR A 37 -24.20 31.71 -19.40
CA TYR A 37 -23.44 30.68 -20.12
C TYR A 37 -23.25 29.43 -19.27
N LYS A 38 -22.96 29.58 -17.97
CA LYS A 38 -22.88 28.46 -17.04
C LYS A 38 -24.19 27.68 -16.94
N GLN A 39 -25.33 28.37 -16.84
CA GLN A 39 -26.66 27.75 -16.83
C GLN A 39 -26.94 26.99 -18.13
N CYS A 40 -26.68 27.60 -19.29
CA CYS A 40 -26.88 26.97 -20.60
C CYS A 40 -25.99 25.72 -20.79
N SER A 41 -24.72 25.81 -20.39
CA SER A 41 -23.77 24.69 -20.44
C SER A 41 -24.26 23.53 -19.55
N THR A 42 -24.69 23.83 -18.33
CA THR A 42 -25.24 22.83 -17.39
C THR A 42 -26.48 22.15 -17.95
N GLN A 43 -27.43 22.90 -18.52
CA GLN A 43 -28.64 22.33 -19.14
C GLN A 43 -28.30 21.43 -20.33
N THR A 44 -27.34 21.84 -21.15
CA THR A 44 -26.87 21.05 -22.31
C THR A 44 -26.24 19.74 -21.86
N GLU A 45 -25.40 19.79 -20.82
CA GLU A 45 -24.76 18.60 -20.25
C GLU A 45 -25.79 17.64 -19.63
N GLN A 46 -26.76 18.16 -18.88
CA GLN A 46 -27.86 17.36 -18.32
C GLN A 46 -28.71 16.69 -19.42
N PHE A 47 -29.01 17.42 -20.50
CA PHE A 47 -29.74 16.86 -21.64
C PHE A 47 -28.95 15.73 -22.32
N ARG A 48 -27.65 15.95 -22.59
CA ARG A 48 -26.75 14.93 -23.15
C ARG A 48 -26.69 13.70 -22.25
N GLN A 49 -26.55 13.89 -20.94
CA GLN A 49 -26.51 12.82 -19.96
C GLN A 49 -27.83 12.01 -19.95
N ARG A 50 -28.98 12.69 -19.93
CA ARG A 50 -30.29 12.02 -19.99
C ARG A 50 -30.47 11.20 -21.26
N ASN A 51 -30.10 11.75 -22.41
CA ASN A 51 -30.22 11.03 -23.69
C ASN A 51 -29.28 9.82 -23.74
N ARG A 52 -28.05 9.97 -23.26
CA ARG A 52 -27.10 8.86 -23.14
C ARG A 52 -27.63 7.74 -22.24
N ILE A 53 -28.19 8.08 -21.08
CA ILE A 53 -28.77 7.10 -20.16
C ILE A 53 -29.94 6.37 -20.82
N LYS A 54 -30.86 7.10 -21.48
CA LYS A 54 -31.97 6.49 -22.21
C LYS A 54 -31.49 5.50 -23.27
N GLN A 55 -30.48 5.87 -24.06
CA GLN A 55 -29.90 4.99 -25.08
C GLN A 55 -29.30 3.72 -24.45
N LEU A 56 -28.56 3.86 -23.35
CA LEU A 56 -27.95 2.72 -22.66
C LEU A 56 -29.00 1.79 -22.02
N GLN A 57 -30.09 2.36 -21.48
CA GLN A 57 -31.22 1.57 -20.98
C GLN A 57 -31.91 0.77 -22.10
N LEU A 58 -32.07 1.36 -23.29
CA LEU A 58 -32.59 0.64 -24.47
C LEU A 58 -31.66 -0.51 -24.91
N GLN A 59 -30.37 -0.41 -24.63
CA GLN A 59 -29.38 -1.46 -24.88
C GLN A 59 -29.31 -2.51 -23.75
N GLY A 60 -30.19 -2.44 -22.75
CA GLY A 60 -30.21 -3.37 -21.62
C GLY A 60 -29.09 -3.17 -20.59
N VAL A 61 -28.39 -2.02 -20.61
CA VAL A 61 -27.34 -1.73 -19.63
C VAL A 61 -27.98 -1.36 -18.29
N ASP A 62 -27.52 -1.99 -17.21
CA ASP A 62 -27.98 -1.69 -15.86
C ASP A 62 -27.57 -0.28 -15.41
N MET A 63 -28.47 0.40 -14.71
CA MET A 63 -28.22 1.74 -14.16
C MET A 63 -28.26 1.70 -12.64
N VAL A 64 -27.53 2.62 -12.00
CA VAL A 64 -27.67 2.87 -10.57
C VAL A 64 -28.52 4.11 -10.33
N THR A 65 -29.37 4.07 -9.31
CA THR A 65 -30.27 5.16 -8.97
C THR A 65 -29.78 5.87 -7.72
N CYS A 66 -29.74 7.21 -7.76
CA CYS A 66 -29.48 8.00 -6.58
C CYS A 66 -30.66 7.91 -5.59
N ALA A 67 -30.40 7.49 -4.36
CA ALA A 67 -31.43 7.31 -3.33
C ALA A 67 -32.06 8.63 -2.87
N VAL A 68 -31.41 9.78 -3.11
CA VAL A 68 -31.90 11.09 -2.69
C VAL A 68 -32.88 11.67 -3.73
N CYS A 69 -32.61 11.50 -5.02
CA CYS A 69 -33.38 12.16 -6.09
C CYS A 69 -33.94 11.21 -7.16
N ASN A 70 -33.74 9.90 -7.01
CA ASN A 70 -34.16 8.85 -7.94
C ASN A 70 -33.68 8.99 -9.38
N GLN A 71 -32.65 9.82 -9.61
CA GLN A 71 -32.03 9.94 -10.93
C GLN A 71 -31.15 8.73 -11.22
N ALA A 72 -31.25 8.20 -12.44
CA ALA A 72 -30.42 7.11 -12.92
C ALA A 72 -29.04 7.62 -13.39
N PHE A 73 -28.01 6.79 -13.22
CA PHE A 73 -26.64 7.05 -13.63
C PHE A 73 -25.93 5.74 -14.01
N GLU A 74 -24.90 5.82 -14.85
CA GLU A 74 -23.91 4.73 -14.96
C GLU A 74 -23.04 4.65 -13.70
N MET A 75 -22.76 5.81 -13.10
CA MET A 75 -22.04 5.97 -11.83
C MET A 75 -22.49 7.27 -11.16
N ILE A 76 -22.77 7.21 -9.86
CA ILE A 76 -23.09 8.40 -9.06
C ILE A 76 -21.77 9.13 -8.75
N HIS A 77 -21.52 10.23 -9.44
CA HIS A 77 -20.30 11.02 -9.28
C HIS A 77 -20.36 11.94 -8.05
N HIS A 78 -19.18 12.31 -7.53
CA HIS A 78 -19.06 13.27 -6.43
C HIS A 78 -19.71 14.63 -6.74
N ASN A 79 -19.68 15.09 -7.99
CA ASN A 79 -20.34 16.34 -8.41
C ASN A 79 -21.86 16.27 -8.27
N HIS A 80 -22.46 15.11 -8.51
CA HIS A 80 -23.89 14.92 -8.27
C HIS A 80 -24.18 14.93 -6.77
N LEU A 81 -23.43 14.17 -5.96
CA LEU A 81 -23.67 14.13 -4.51
C LEU A 81 -23.50 15.49 -3.82
N LYS A 82 -22.60 16.35 -4.34
CA LYS A 82 -22.48 17.74 -3.90
C LYS A 82 -23.78 18.55 -4.04
N THR A 83 -24.65 18.23 -5.01
CA THR A 83 -25.96 18.91 -5.13
C THR A 83 -26.88 18.57 -3.97
N HIS A 84 -26.60 17.48 -3.25
CA HIS A 84 -27.31 17.04 -2.05
C HIS A 84 -26.53 17.35 -0.77
N GLY A 85 -25.44 18.10 -0.85
CA GLY A 85 -24.57 18.38 0.31
C GLY A 85 -23.81 17.15 0.84
N LEU A 86 -23.72 16.07 0.06
CA LEU A 86 -23.10 14.81 0.48
C LEU A 86 -21.76 14.57 -0.21
N THR A 87 -20.83 13.98 0.55
CA THR A 87 -19.66 13.30 -0.01
C THR A 87 -20.01 11.86 -0.42
N VAL A 88 -19.16 11.24 -1.24
CA VAL A 88 -19.30 9.81 -1.61
C VAL A 88 -19.24 8.90 -0.38
N LYS A 89 -18.45 9.27 0.63
CA LYS A 89 -18.30 8.49 1.87
C LYS A 89 -19.59 8.56 2.70
N GLU A 90 -20.12 9.75 2.93
CA GLU A 90 -21.38 9.93 3.66
C GLU A 90 -22.54 9.23 2.97
N TYR A 91 -22.66 9.38 1.65
CA TYR A 91 -23.70 8.70 0.88
C TYR A 91 -23.63 7.17 1.03
N LYS A 92 -22.43 6.58 0.99
CA LYS A 92 -22.23 5.14 1.22
C LYS A 92 -22.52 4.70 2.65
N ASN A 93 -22.28 5.57 3.63
CA ASN A 93 -22.61 5.27 5.02
C ASN A 93 -24.13 5.28 5.25
N ILE A 94 -24.84 6.21 4.61
CA ILE A 94 -26.31 6.29 4.69
C ILE A 94 -26.97 5.15 3.90
N TYR A 95 -26.40 4.78 2.74
CA TYR A 95 -26.94 3.77 1.84
C TYR A 95 -25.92 2.66 1.52
N PRO A 96 -25.53 1.83 2.51
CA PRO A 96 -24.42 0.87 2.36
C PRO A 96 -24.69 -0.24 1.34
N ASN A 97 -25.96 -0.62 1.16
CA ASN A 97 -26.38 -1.70 0.27
C ASN A 97 -26.67 -1.23 -1.16
N LEU A 98 -26.63 0.08 -1.43
CA LEU A 98 -26.93 0.61 -2.77
C LEU A 98 -25.63 0.82 -3.59
N PRO A 99 -25.54 0.23 -4.79
CA PRO A 99 -24.38 0.41 -5.64
C PRO A 99 -24.29 1.85 -6.14
N THR A 100 -23.09 2.42 -6.15
CA THR A 100 -22.83 3.76 -6.72
C THR A 100 -22.35 3.70 -8.16
N LEU A 101 -22.25 2.52 -8.75
CA LEU A 101 -21.71 2.23 -10.08
C LEU A 101 -22.35 0.97 -10.63
N ASN A 102 -22.69 0.98 -11.92
CA ASN A 102 -23.30 -0.17 -12.58
C ASN A 102 -22.29 -1.28 -12.88
N SER A 103 -22.79 -2.44 -13.29
CA SER A 103 -22.01 -3.67 -13.49
C SER A 103 -20.96 -3.49 -14.59
N ARG A 104 -21.34 -2.86 -15.71
CA ARG A 104 -20.42 -2.54 -16.81
C ARG A 104 -19.25 -1.65 -16.35
N MET A 105 -19.55 -0.54 -15.67
CA MET A 105 -18.54 0.38 -15.12
C MET A 105 -17.64 -0.32 -14.10
N LYS A 106 -18.21 -1.18 -13.25
CA LYS A 106 -17.45 -2.01 -12.30
C LYS A 106 -16.42 -2.87 -13.03
N GLN A 107 -16.85 -3.57 -14.09
CA GLN A 107 -16.00 -4.45 -14.88
C GLN A 107 -14.91 -3.68 -15.64
N THR A 108 -15.27 -2.62 -16.36
CA THR A 108 -14.29 -1.82 -17.13
C THR A 108 -13.22 -1.22 -16.22
N ARG A 109 -13.61 -0.70 -15.06
CA ARG A 109 -12.66 -0.14 -14.08
C ARG A 109 -11.81 -1.24 -13.43
N GLY A 110 -12.39 -2.41 -13.17
CA GLY A 110 -11.64 -3.58 -12.69
C GLY A 110 -10.58 -4.03 -13.69
N GLN A 111 -10.94 -4.14 -14.97
CA GLN A 111 -10.02 -4.50 -16.05
C GLN A 111 -8.90 -3.48 -16.21
N GLY A 112 -9.24 -2.18 -16.22
CA GLY A 112 -8.24 -1.11 -16.27
C GLY A 112 -7.30 -1.07 -15.06
N ALA A 113 -7.76 -1.54 -13.89
CA ALA A 113 -6.90 -1.68 -12.71
C ALA A 113 -5.97 -2.89 -12.82
N LEU A 114 -6.44 -4.00 -13.40
CA LEU A 114 -5.62 -5.19 -13.67
C LEU A 114 -4.52 -4.89 -14.69
N THR A 115 -4.84 -4.28 -15.83
CA THR A 115 -3.84 -3.95 -16.87
C THR A 115 -2.77 -2.98 -16.37
N ARG A 116 -3.10 -2.12 -15.41
CA ARG A 116 -2.15 -1.20 -14.74
C ARG A 116 -1.41 -1.82 -13.56
N SER A 117 -1.70 -3.07 -13.21
CA SER A 117 -1.05 -3.71 -12.08
C SER A 117 0.44 -3.93 -12.38
N HIS A 118 1.30 -3.25 -11.63
CA HIS A 118 2.74 -3.28 -11.86
C HIS A 118 3.33 -4.69 -11.87
N TYR A 119 2.83 -5.60 -11.03
CA TYR A 119 3.38 -6.96 -10.98
C TYR A 119 3.08 -7.77 -12.25
N LEU A 120 2.03 -7.44 -13.01
CA LEU A 120 1.74 -8.11 -14.29
C LEU A 120 2.66 -7.61 -15.42
N ASN A 121 3.22 -6.41 -15.26
CA ASN A 121 4.07 -5.77 -16.27
C ASN A 121 5.56 -5.83 -15.92
N TYR A 122 5.90 -6.22 -14.70
CA TYR A 122 7.28 -6.36 -14.25
C TYR A 122 7.80 -7.74 -14.60
N VAL A 123 8.83 -7.80 -15.45
CA VAL A 123 9.51 -9.04 -15.80
C VAL A 123 10.56 -9.33 -14.73
N GLY A 124 10.13 -9.90 -13.61
CA GLY A 124 10.99 -10.47 -12.58
C GLY A 124 11.20 -11.96 -12.80
N LYS A 125 12.16 -12.54 -12.08
CA LYS A 125 12.27 -13.98 -11.92
C LYS A 125 11.02 -14.52 -11.23
N ASP A 126 10.68 -15.76 -11.56
CA ASP A 126 9.69 -16.50 -10.77
C ASP A 126 10.20 -16.72 -9.34
N PRO A 127 9.30 -16.80 -8.35
CA PRO A 127 9.66 -17.12 -6.97
C PRO A 127 10.39 -18.46 -6.87
N GLU A 128 11.69 -18.41 -6.67
CA GLU A 128 12.55 -19.58 -6.47
C GLU A 128 12.92 -19.76 -5.00
N ARG A 129 13.52 -20.91 -4.66
CA ARG A 129 13.88 -21.28 -3.28
C ARG A 129 14.64 -20.17 -2.56
N GLU A 130 15.60 -19.55 -3.23
CA GLU A 130 16.44 -18.48 -2.66
C GLU A 130 15.63 -17.27 -2.16
N LEU A 131 14.52 -16.93 -2.83
CA LEU A 131 13.63 -15.87 -2.39
C LEU A 131 12.97 -16.21 -1.04
N TYR A 132 12.51 -17.44 -0.86
CA TYR A 132 11.88 -17.88 0.38
C TYR A 132 12.90 -17.96 1.53
N GLU A 133 14.14 -18.35 1.25
CA GLU A 133 15.24 -18.30 2.21
C GLU A 133 15.56 -16.87 2.63
N PHE A 134 15.68 -15.95 1.66
CA PHE A 134 15.85 -14.53 1.93
C PHE A 134 14.72 -13.97 2.80
N LEU A 135 13.47 -14.22 2.41
CA LEU A 135 12.30 -13.74 3.14
C LEU A 135 12.21 -14.37 4.53
N THR A 136 12.64 -15.62 4.73
CA THR A 136 12.70 -16.24 6.06
C THR A 136 13.66 -15.47 6.97
N GLY A 137 14.88 -15.20 6.50
CA GLY A 137 15.85 -14.43 7.28
C GLY A 137 15.37 -13.01 7.59
N ALA A 138 14.88 -12.31 6.57
CA ALA A 138 14.41 -10.94 6.70
C ALA A 138 13.15 -10.82 7.59
N LEU A 139 12.22 -11.78 7.53
CA LEU A 139 11.00 -11.78 8.35
C LEU A 139 11.24 -12.29 9.77
N LEU A 140 12.33 -13.01 10.05
CA LEU A 140 12.78 -13.21 11.43
C LEU A 140 13.43 -11.96 12.01
N GLY A 141 13.93 -11.07 11.15
CA GLY A 141 14.56 -9.79 11.50
C GLY A 141 13.67 -8.56 11.22
N ASP A 142 14.30 -7.55 10.61
CA ASP A 142 13.78 -6.18 10.42
C ASP A 142 12.72 -6.08 9.30
N GLY A 143 12.68 -7.07 8.40
CA GLY A 143 11.75 -7.10 7.29
C GLY A 143 10.29 -7.29 7.74
N CYS A 144 9.37 -6.64 7.02
CA CYS A 144 7.94 -6.83 7.23
C CYS A 144 7.17 -6.96 5.91
N LEU A 145 6.05 -7.67 5.98
CA LEU A 145 5.06 -7.69 4.89
C LEU A 145 3.90 -6.76 5.26
N GLU A 146 3.76 -5.66 4.55
CA GLU A 146 2.65 -4.72 4.73
C GLU A 146 1.45 -5.16 3.88
N LYS A 147 0.32 -5.47 4.52
CA LYS A 147 -0.98 -5.69 3.85
C LYS A 147 -2.05 -4.75 4.41
N THR A 148 -2.39 -3.72 3.64
CA THR A 148 -3.47 -2.79 4.01
C THR A 148 -4.83 -3.32 3.52
N ILE A 149 -5.90 -3.11 4.30
CA ILE A 149 -7.28 -3.52 3.98
C ILE A 149 -7.72 -3.08 2.56
N SER A 150 -7.27 -1.91 2.11
CA SER A 150 -7.64 -1.34 0.81
C SER A 150 -6.86 -1.94 -0.38
N LYS A 151 -5.93 -2.87 -0.15
CA LYS A 151 -5.08 -3.47 -1.18
C LYS A 151 -5.25 -4.97 -1.22
N ARG A 152 -5.42 -5.51 -2.43
CA ARG A 152 -5.53 -6.94 -2.68
C ARG A 152 -4.27 -7.69 -2.25
N ASN A 153 -3.10 -7.14 -2.57
CA ASN A 153 -1.82 -7.81 -2.37
C ASN A 153 -0.97 -7.12 -1.31
N ALA A 154 -0.13 -7.91 -0.62
CA ALA A 154 0.87 -7.43 0.31
C ALA A 154 2.14 -6.97 -0.42
N ARG A 155 3.03 -6.25 0.29
CA ARG A 155 4.38 -5.87 -0.18
C ARG A 155 5.40 -6.09 0.92
N TYR A 156 6.66 -6.25 0.55
CA TYR A 156 7.78 -6.17 1.47
C TYR A 156 8.10 -4.70 1.76
N ALA A 157 8.42 -4.40 3.01
CA ALA A 157 8.91 -3.10 3.43
C ALA A 157 9.96 -3.26 4.54
N GLU A 158 10.99 -2.43 4.47
CA GLU A 158 12.04 -2.34 5.49
C GLU A 158 12.64 -0.94 5.49
N GLY A 159 13.04 -0.47 6.66
CA GLY A 159 13.71 0.81 6.81
C GLY A 159 14.80 0.75 7.86
N GLY A 160 15.88 1.50 7.67
CA GLY A 160 17.04 1.45 8.54
C GLY A 160 18.10 2.48 8.18
N SER A 161 19.12 2.61 9.03
CA SER A 161 20.23 3.56 8.85
C SER A 161 21.34 3.02 7.95
N ASN A 162 21.46 1.69 7.80
CA ASN A 162 22.50 1.07 7.02
C ASN A 162 22.16 1.04 5.52
N GLN A 163 22.57 2.07 4.79
CA GLN A 163 22.33 2.20 3.35
C GLN A 163 22.82 1.00 2.55
N LYS A 164 24.07 0.57 2.76
CA LYS A 164 24.72 -0.46 1.94
C LYS A 164 23.99 -1.80 2.04
N TYR A 165 23.54 -2.13 3.25
CA TYR A 165 22.82 -3.38 3.49
C TYR A 165 21.41 -3.36 2.89
N LEU A 166 20.68 -2.26 3.05
CA LEU A 166 19.36 -2.10 2.43
C LEU A 166 19.45 -2.02 0.90
N GLU A 167 20.51 -1.44 0.35
CA GLU A 167 20.76 -1.44 -1.09
C GLU A 167 21.06 -2.86 -1.60
N TRP A 168 21.79 -3.68 -0.83
CA TRP A 168 21.98 -5.10 -1.14
C TRP A 168 20.65 -5.86 -1.16
N LYS A 169 19.80 -5.70 -0.12
CA LYS A 169 18.45 -6.27 -0.08
C LYS A 169 17.58 -5.79 -1.24
N TYR A 170 17.69 -4.50 -1.62
CA TYR A 170 17.01 -3.92 -2.77
C TYR A 170 17.41 -4.61 -4.07
N LYS A 171 18.73 -4.80 -4.30
CA LYS A 171 19.24 -5.49 -5.50
C LYS A 171 18.76 -6.93 -5.55
N PHE A 172 18.74 -7.63 -4.42
CA PHE A 172 18.20 -8.99 -4.33
C PHE A 172 16.70 -9.03 -4.68
N LEU A 173 15.86 -8.26 -3.99
CA LEU A 173 14.41 -8.25 -4.21
C LEU A 173 14.01 -7.72 -5.59
N SER A 174 14.82 -6.83 -6.18
CA SER A 174 14.58 -6.32 -7.54
C SER A 174 14.72 -7.40 -8.61
N GLN A 175 15.34 -8.54 -8.32
CA GLN A 175 15.32 -9.67 -9.25
C GLN A 175 13.92 -10.27 -9.41
N TYR A 176 13.06 -10.15 -8.39
CA TYR A 176 11.73 -10.78 -8.34
C TYR A 176 10.59 -9.77 -8.47
N PHE A 177 10.76 -8.59 -7.89
CA PHE A 177 9.69 -7.60 -7.76
C PHE A 177 10.13 -6.22 -8.22
N SER A 178 9.19 -5.45 -8.77
CA SER A 178 9.38 -4.00 -8.90
C SER A 178 9.57 -3.39 -7.51
N CYS A 179 10.69 -2.71 -7.28
CA CYS A 179 11.05 -2.15 -5.99
C CYS A 179 11.25 -0.63 -6.04
N SER A 180 11.28 -0.02 -4.85
CA SER A 180 11.70 1.35 -4.64
C SER A 180 12.67 1.39 -3.47
N PHE A 181 13.74 2.14 -3.60
CA PHE A 181 14.75 2.37 -2.57
C PHE A 181 15.05 3.85 -2.51
N ASN A 182 14.75 4.50 -1.38
CA ASN A 182 14.88 5.95 -1.26
C ASN A 182 15.33 6.33 0.14
N GLU A 183 16.15 7.37 0.22
CA GLU A 183 16.43 8.06 1.46
C GLU A 183 15.19 8.83 1.95
N ARG A 184 14.94 8.79 3.26
CA ARG A 184 13.80 9.45 3.91
C ARG A 184 14.16 9.91 5.31
N LEU A 185 13.58 11.03 5.71
CA LEU A 185 13.59 11.47 7.09
C LEU A 185 12.42 10.81 7.84
N SER A 186 12.71 10.11 8.94
CA SER A 186 11.70 9.36 9.71
C SER A 186 10.56 10.26 10.18
N SER A 187 9.44 9.63 10.55
CA SER A 187 8.45 10.33 11.38
C SER A 187 9.10 10.73 12.71
N PRO A 188 8.65 11.82 13.35
CA PRO A 188 9.12 12.20 14.68
C PRO A 188 8.95 11.03 15.66
N HIS A 189 10.01 10.68 16.37
CA HIS A 189 9.96 9.66 17.41
C HIS A 189 8.98 10.09 18.49
N THR A 190 8.07 9.18 18.90
CA THR A 190 6.90 9.52 19.72
C THR A 190 7.25 10.11 21.08
N LYS A 191 8.41 9.76 21.64
CA LYS A 191 8.87 10.27 22.96
C LYS A 191 9.80 11.47 22.87
N THR A 192 10.66 11.53 21.85
CA THR A 192 11.77 12.50 21.78
C THR A 192 11.57 13.57 20.72
N GLY A 193 10.62 13.40 19.80
CA GLY A 193 10.41 14.27 18.64
C GLY A 193 11.51 14.20 17.59
N GLN A 194 12.62 13.52 17.88
CA GLN A 194 13.77 13.41 16.98
C GLN A 194 13.38 12.68 15.70
N ARG A 195 13.97 13.13 14.59
CA ARG A 195 13.82 12.51 13.28
C ARG A 195 15.18 12.00 12.84
N TYR A 196 15.19 10.81 12.28
CA TYR A 196 16.42 10.16 11.85
C TYR A 196 16.42 10.04 10.34
N GLN A 197 17.56 10.42 9.73
CA GLN A 197 17.81 10.14 8.32
C GLN A 197 17.97 8.63 8.16
N GLY A 198 17.30 8.03 7.19
CA GLY A 198 17.40 6.60 6.93
C GLY A 198 17.00 6.26 5.51
N TRP A 199 17.08 4.98 5.20
CA TRP A 199 16.78 4.43 3.88
C TRP A 199 15.57 3.53 3.97
N TRP A 200 14.73 3.55 2.93
CA TRP A 200 13.49 2.78 2.90
C TRP A 200 13.39 1.97 1.62
N LEU A 201 13.32 0.65 1.79
CA LEU A 201 13.11 -0.34 0.76
C LEU A 201 11.64 -0.78 0.78
N ARG A 202 10.98 -0.75 -0.37
CA ARG A 202 9.66 -1.34 -0.56
C ARG A 202 9.54 -2.03 -1.91
N THR A 203 8.89 -3.18 -1.93
CA THR A 203 8.39 -3.76 -3.18
C THR A 203 7.06 -3.10 -3.56
N LYS A 204 6.67 -3.21 -4.84
CA LYS A 204 5.27 -3.12 -5.24
C LYS A 204 4.52 -4.34 -4.70
N VAL A 205 3.21 -4.21 -4.60
CA VAL A 205 2.37 -5.29 -4.05
C VAL A 205 2.36 -6.50 -5.00
N HIS A 206 2.46 -7.71 -4.45
CA HIS A 206 2.58 -8.96 -5.22
C HIS A 206 1.74 -10.10 -4.62
N PRO A 207 1.09 -10.97 -5.42
CA PRO A 207 0.34 -12.13 -4.92
C PRO A 207 1.16 -13.06 -4.03
N VAL A 208 2.37 -13.45 -4.45
CA VAL A 208 3.29 -14.31 -3.67
C VAL A 208 3.57 -13.73 -2.27
N LEU A 209 3.80 -12.42 -2.16
CA LEU A 209 4.00 -11.77 -0.86
C LEU A 209 2.72 -11.80 0.00
N THR A 210 1.55 -11.93 -0.63
CA THR A 210 0.26 -12.07 0.06
C THR A 210 0.08 -13.46 0.63
N GLU A 211 0.50 -14.49 -0.11
CA GLU A 211 0.53 -15.88 0.35
C GLU A 211 1.47 -16.01 1.54
N ILE A 212 2.70 -15.50 1.44
CA ILE A 212 3.66 -15.53 2.56
C ILE A 212 3.12 -14.70 3.74
N HIS A 213 2.51 -13.55 3.49
CA HIS A 213 1.88 -12.76 4.56
C HIS A 213 0.80 -13.57 5.30
N SER A 214 0.00 -14.38 4.61
CA SER A 214 -1.03 -15.20 5.27
C SER A 214 -0.48 -16.27 6.21
N LEU A 215 0.78 -16.67 6.03
CA LEU A 215 1.48 -17.60 6.92
C LEU A 215 2.13 -16.89 8.12
N TRP A 216 2.66 -15.68 7.90
CA TRP A 216 3.47 -14.96 8.87
C TRP A 216 2.69 -13.99 9.77
N TYR A 217 1.41 -13.72 9.50
CA TYR A 217 0.67 -12.67 10.20
C TYR A 217 -0.79 -13.08 10.53
N ASP A 218 -1.13 -13.01 11.81
CA ASP A 218 -2.51 -13.05 12.33
C ASP A 218 -2.72 -11.87 13.29
N GLY A 219 -3.01 -10.69 12.73
CA GLY A 219 -3.04 -9.40 13.43
C GLY A 219 -1.67 -8.88 13.88
N LYS A 220 -0.74 -9.78 14.21
CA LYS A 220 0.68 -9.56 14.55
C LYS A 220 1.55 -10.59 13.84
N LYS A 221 2.88 -10.37 13.82
CA LYS A 221 3.84 -11.36 13.29
C LYS A 221 3.76 -12.63 14.15
N ILE A 222 3.70 -13.78 13.48
CA ILE A 222 3.72 -15.13 14.07
C ILE A 222 4.83 -15.94 13.39
N LEU A 223 5.17 -17.08 13.98
CA LEU A 223 6.22 -17.95 13.50
C LEU A 223 5.63 -19.17 12.74
N PRO A 224 5.56 -19.17 11.39
CA PRO A 224 5.05 -20.30 10.63
C PRO A 224 6.07 -21.44 10.62
N GLN A 225 5.95 -22.35 11.61
CA GLN A 225 6.92 -23.40 11.87
C GLN A 225 7.28 -24.23 10.63
N SER A 226 6.29 -24.70 9.85
CA SER A 226 6.56 -25.50 8.64
C SER A 226 7.36 -24.73 7.59
N PHE A 227 7.03 -23.46 7.36
CA PHE A 227 7.73 -22.61 6.39
C PHE A 227 9.17 -22.35 6.83
N ILE A 228 9.39 -22.06 8.11
CA ILE A 228 10.72 -21.81 8.66
C ILE A 228 11.55 -23.09 8.70
N SER A 229 10.95 -24.24 9.05
CA SER A 229 11.59 -25.53 8.92
C SER A 229 12.04 -25.79 7.48
N GLU A 230 11.33 -25.34 6.46
CA GLU A 230 11.76 -25.55 5.08
C GLU A 230 12.88 -24.58 4.65
N TYR A 231 12.76 -23.30 5.03
CA TYR A 231 13.54 -22.21 4.43
C TYR A 231 14.57 -21.53 5.34
N LEU A 232 14.67 -21.90 6.62
CA LEU A 232 15.78 -21.44 7.47
C LEU A 232 17.07 -22.17 7.10
N THR A 233 17.75 -21.72 6.06
CA THR A 233 19.08 -22.18 5.63
C THR A 233 20.20 -21.36 6.28
N GLU A 234 21.46 -21.70 6.01
CA GLU A 234 22.60 -20.88 6.44
C GLU A 234 22.52 -19.44 5.93
N PHE A 235 21.98 -19.22 4.72
CA PHE A 235 21.78 -17.90 4.14
C PHE A 235 20.70 -17.11 4.89
N ALA A 236 19.54 -17.73 5.13
CA ALA A 236 18.47 -17.14 5.92
C ALA A 236 18.93 -16.81 7.35
N LEU A 237 19.68 -17.72 7.97
CA LEU A 237 20.25 -17.53 9.31
C LEU A 237 21.24 -16.37 9.36
N ALA A 238 22.07 -16.19 8.32
CA ALA A 238 22.97 -15.06 8.21
C ALA A 238 22.19 -13.74 8.15
N ILE A 239 21.20 -13.63 7.26
CA ILE A 239 20.34 -12.43 7.16
C ILE A 239 19.69 -12.12 8.51
N TRP A 240 19.10 -13.12 9.17
CA TRP A 240 18.47 -12.94 10.47
C TRP A 240 19.47 -12.40 11.53
N PHE A 241 20.70 -12.90 11.55
CA PHE A 241 21.74 -12.36 12.43
C PHE A 241 22.12 -10.91 12.09
N TYR A 242 22.18 -10.56 10.81
CA TYR A 242 22.54 -9.19 10.43
C TYR A 242 21.45 -8.18 10.72
N ASP A 243 20.20 -8.59 10.75
CA ASP A 243 19.08 -7.79 11.22
C ASP A 243 19.11 -7.70 12.76
N ASP A 244 18.83 -8.82 13.44
CA ASP A 244 18.53 -8.85 14.89
C ASP A 244 19.58 -9.57 15.77
N GLY A 245 20.73 -9.87 15.20
CA GLY A 245 21.84 -10.51 15.91
C GLY A 245 22.84 -9.54 16.54
N CYS A 246 23.53 -10.02 17.56
CA CYS A 246 24.65 -9.32 18.22
C CYS A 246 25.79 -10.31 18.53
N SER A 247 27.03 -9.92 18.27
CA SER A 247 28.25 -10.71 18.54
C SER A 247 29.09 -10.18 19.72
N THR A 248 28.76 -9.00 20.24
CA THR A 248 29.48 -8.35 21.34
C THR A 248 29.15 -9.02 22.68
N GLY A 249 30.17 -9.53 23.37
CA GLY A 249 30.01 -10.19 24.68
C GLY A 249 29.18 -11.49 24.64
N GLY A 250 28.99 -12.09 23.47
CA GLY A 250 28.19 -13.29 23.24
C GLY A 250 27.54 -13.28 21.85
N LEU A 251 27.07 -14.43 21.37
CA LEU A 251 26.28 -14.49 20.14
C LEU A 251 24.79 -14.54 20.51
N ARG A 252 24.04 -13.49 20.20
CA ARG A 252 22.62 -13.33 20.56
C ARG A 252 21.77 -13.12 19.34
N PHE A 253 20.51 -13.57 19.39
CA PHE A 253 19.44 -13.21 18.45
C PHE A 253 18.29 -12.62 19.24
N TYR A 254 17.92 -11.38 18.95
CA TYR A 254 16.82 -10.70 19.62
C TYR A 254 15.48 -11.06 18.96
N THR A 255 14.72 -11.94 19.62
CA THR A 255 13.44 -12.48 19.13
C THR A 255 12.23 -11.80 19.76
N PHE A 256 12.32 -10.49 20.02
CA PHE A 256 11.35 -9.78 20.87
C PHE A 256 9.92 -9.71 20.30
N ALA A 257 9.74 -10.03 19.01
CA ALA A 257 8.45 -10.12 18.35
C ALA A 257 7.73 -11.47 18.57
N PHE A 258 8.43 -12.49 19.09
CA PHE A 258 7.95 -13.87 19.19
C PHE A 258 7.72 -14.29 20.64
N SER A 259 6.78 -15.22 20.84
CA SER A 259 6.44 -15.82 22.13
C SER A 259 7.49 -16.83 22.60
N ASP A 260 7.42 -17.24 23.87
CA ASP A 260 8.33 -18.23 24.45
C ASP A 260 8.32 -19.57 23.68
N ASP A 261 7.15 -20.05 23.26
CA ASP A 261 7.03 -21.30 22.50
C ASP A 261 7.65 -21.19 21.10
N GLU A 262 7.45 -20.05 20.44
CA GLU A 262 8.04 -19.76 19.13
C GLU A 262 9.58 -19.67 19.22
N VAL A 263 10.10 -19.05 20.28
CA VAL A 263 11.56 -18.99 20.54
C VAL A 263 12.11 -20.35 20.95
N GLY A 264 11.35 -21.16 21.69
CA GLY A 264 11.66 -22.56 21.99
C GLY A 264 11.84 -23.39 20.73
N PHE A 265 10.91 -23.27 19.77
CA PHE A 265 11.01 -23.89 18.46
C PHE A 265 12.26 -23.44 17.70
N LEU A 266 12.54 -22.12 17.67
CA LEU A 266 13.74 -21.59 17.03
C LEU A 266 15.02 -22.14 17.65
N ALA A 267 15.10 -22.23 18.99
CA ALA A 267 16.26 -22.79 19.68
C ALA A 267 16.50 -24.26 19.27
N ALA A 268 15.45 -25.08 19.29
CA ALA A 268 15.52 -26.48 18.89
C ALA A 268 15.94 -26.63 17.41
N LEU A 269 15.40 -25.79 16.52
CA LEU A 269 15.74 -25.81 15.09
C LEU A 269 17.19 -25.38 14.85
N LEU A 270 17.68 -24.38 15.57
CA LEU A 270 19.08 -23.94 15.48
C LEU A 270 20.06 -25.03 15.93
N GLU A 271 19.70 -25.74 17.00
CA GLU A 271 20.45 -26.88 17.51
C GLU A 271 20.46 -28.03 16.51
N SER A 272 19.29 -28.50 16.07
CA SER A 272 19.19 -29.69 15.22
C SER A 272 19.80 -29.48 13.82
N ARG A 273 19.68 -28.27 13.26
CA ARG A 273 20.10 -27.98 11.87
C ARG A 273 21.53 -27.50 11.77
N PHE A 274 21.96 -26.65 12.69
CA PHE A 274 23.24 -25.98 12.61
C PHE A 274 24.20 -26.41 13.73
N GLY A 275 23.73 -27.16 14.73
CA GLY A 275 24.49 -27.47 15.95
C GLY A 275 24.83 -26.22 16.73
N LEU A 276 23.89 -25.26 16.77
CA LEU A 276 24.00 -24.01 17.51
C LEU A 276 23.19 -24.12 18.80
N HIS A 277 23.89 -24.33 19.91
CA HIS A 277 23.32 -24.45 21.24
C HIS A 277 23.38 -23.12 22.01
N GLY A 278 22.38 -22.89 22.87
CA GLY A 278 22.29 -21.72 23.72
C GLY A 278 21.15 -21.80 24.70
N ASN A 279 20.98 -20.72 25.47
CA ASN A 279 19.87 -20.57 26.41
C ASN A 279 18.89 -19.53 25.89
N ILE A 280 17.61 -19.69 26.24
CA ILE A 280 16.60 -18.64 26.09
C ILE A 280 16.66 -17.79 27.36
N LEU A 281 16.90 -16.49 27.18
CA LEU A 281 16.93 -15.49 28.24
C LEU A 281 15.80 -14.48 28.03
N LYS A 282 15.50 -13.68 29.04
CA LYS A 282 14.49 -12.62 28.94
C LYS A 282 15.07 -11.25 29.27
N ASN A 283 14.61 -10.22 28.57
CA ASN A 283 14.94 -8.84 28.88
C ASN A 283 14.08 -8.31 30.05
N GLN A 284 14.28 -7.05 30.44
CA GLN A 284 13.53 -6.40 31.53
C GLN A 284 12.02 -6.29 31.25
N ASN A 285 11.61 -6.35 29.99
CA ASN A 285 10.20 -6.34 29.55
C ASN A 285 9.63 -7.76 29.39
N ASN A 286 10.30 -8.79 29.94
CA ASN A 286 9.91 -10.20 29.84
C ASN A 286 9.85 -10.75 28.40
N GLN A 287 10.59 -10.16 27.47
CA GLN A 287 10.64 -10.63 26.07
C GLN A 287 11.80 -11.62 25.88
N PRO A 288 11.55 -12.79 25.25
CA PRO A 288 12.57 -13.83 25.07
C PRO A 288 13.59 -13.48 23.98
N PHE A 289 14.83 -13.89 24.19
CA PHE A 289 15.93 -13.82 23.20
C PHE A 289 16.90 -15.01 23.36
N LEU A 290 17.55 -15.38 22.26
CA LEU A 290 18.50 -16.49 22.24
C LEU A 290 19.90 -15.99 22.58
N ASN A 291 20.59 -16.68 23.49
CA ASN A 291 21.99 -16.42 23.84
C ASN A 291 22.81 -17.71 23.65
N LEU A 292 23.56 -17.75 22.54
CA LEU A 292 24.33 -18.91 22.13
C LEU A 292 25.69 -18.98 22.85
N ASN A 293 26.13 -20.20 23.13
CA ASN A 293 27.38 -20.45 23.83
C ASN A 293 28.62 -20.15 22.95
N ALA A 294 29.81 -20.16 23.54
CA ALA A 294 31.05 -19.84 22.84
C ALA A 294 31.40 -20.80 21.69
N ALA A 295 31.03 -22.08 21.79
CA ALA A 295 31.25 -23.05 20.72
C ALA A 295 30.33 -22.75 19.52
N SER A 296 29.06 -22.45 19.78
CA SER A 296 28.09 -21.99 18.79
C SER A 296 28.53 -20.69 18.13
N LYS A 297 29.09 -19.73 18.89
CA LYS A 297 29.66 -18.49 18.34
C LYS A 297 30.75 -18.78 17.30
N ARG A 298 31.70 -19.68 17.60
CA ARG A 298 32.76 -20.08 16.66
C ARG A 298 32.20 -20.79 15.42
N ARG A 299 31.17 -21.62 15.60
CA ARG A 299 30.51 -22.32 14.49
C ARG A 299 29.76 -21.35 13.58
N PHE A 300 28.93 -20.49 14.18
CA PHE A 300 28.17 -19.48 13.46
C PHE A 300 29.08 -18.51 12.70
N ARG A 301 30.24 -18.13 13.26
CA ARG A 301 31.24 -17.32 12.55
C ARG A 301 31.64 -17.94 11.20
N LYS A 302 31.79 -19.26 11.12
CA LYS A 302 32.09 -19.97 9.86
C LYS A 302 30.92 -19.91 8.88
N ILE A 303 29.68 -19.95 9.38
CA ILE A 303 28.47 -19.81 8.57
C ILE A 303 28.38 -18.39 8.01
N ALA A 304 28.49 -17.38 8.88
CA ALA A 304 28.36 -15.98 8.51
C ALA A 304 29.39 -15.56 7.44
N TYR A 305 30.66 -16.01 7.55
CA TYR A 305 31.69 -15.69 6.55
C TYR A 305 31.46 -16.28 5.15
N LYS A 306 30.53 -17.23 4.98
CA LYS A 306 30.15 -17.70 3.63
C LYS A 306 29.39 -16.64 2.84
N PHE A 307 28.81 -15.64 3.51
CA PHE A 307 27.95 -14.65 2.91
C PHE A 307 28.54 -13.25 3.07
N SER A 308 28.78 -12.58 1.96
CA SER A 308 29.26 -11.20 1.94
C SER A 308 28.05 -10.25 1.93
N LEU A 309 27.69 -9.70 3.10
CA LEU A 309 26.61 -8.73 3.24
C LEU A 309 27.18 -7.32 3.47
N PRO A 310 27.15 -6.43 2.44
CA PRO A 310 27.79 -5.12 2.50
C PRO A 310 27.28 -4.22 3.63
N GLY A 311 28.21 -3.56 4.31
CA GLY A 311 27.90 -2.62 5.39
C GLY A 311 27.61 -3.29 6.74
N MET A 312 27.65 -4.61 6.82
CA MET A 312 27.42 -5.37 8.06
C MET A 312 28.69 -6.00 8.63
N GLU A 313 29.86 -5.60 8.14
CA GLU A 313 31.16 -6.14 8.54
C GLU A 313 31.42 -5.91 10.03
N TYR A 314 30.92 -4.81 10.60
CA TYR A 314 31.05 -4.49 12.03
C TYR A 314 30.39 -5.53 12.96
N LYS A 315 29.36 -6.26 12.49
CA LYS A 315 28.73 -7.35 13.27
C LYS A 315 29.57 -8.63 13.29
N LEU A 316 30.60 -8.73 12.44
CA LEU A 316 31.50 -9.89 12.38
C LEU A 316 32.72 -9.78 13.31
N ASN A 317 32.75 -8.77 14.18
CA ASN A 317 33.76 -8.62 15.23
C ASN A 317 33.49 -9.60 16.39
N PHE A 318 33.67 -10.90 16.11
CA PHE A 318 33.53 -12.00 17.06
C PHE A 318 34.65 -12.03 18.11
#